data_AF-A0AAU1D9K9-F1
#
_entry.id   AF-A0AAU1D9K9-F1
#
_cell.length_a   1.000
_cell.length_b   1.000
_cell.length_c   1.000
_cell.angle_alpha   90.00
_cell.angle_beta   90.00
_cell.angle_gamma   90.00
#
_symmetry.space_group_name_H-M   'P 1'
#
loop_
_entity.id
_entity.type
_entity.pdbx_description
1 polymer ?
#
loop_
_entity_poly.entity_id
_entity_poly.type
_entity_poly.pdbx_seq_one_letter_code
_entity_poly.pdbx_strand_id
1 'polypeptide(L)'
;MTLDRAASAPLLLVPSGSAINPMVLDRPMLLPVLDTNALLVEACSLVKHAGRQDRVTALAATGRATPYVAAHVPGEVDEHLAKMAAHFEVPERQARRVLDQQVLPALRVVDLEIRDHLSPQTRHILRIDREMPLKYRGDPDDAPTMALAEFLGPCVIVTQDSVFSRFGFAVIEWIPVAQSLLRLAGLEATAANALVFIDLALRLFGAGAHRLVVLAARNPLPTTAAVAGLLWWCYRRGYLARDNWRRRLSRVGEATVPLLELGSAAMTEHQTLSDSLLVVEPPAYPTSEQLAARHLARCGRPLTPSELCDALARRGHTVSAERLKRDMLAHRAFVRAPGDLFTIGRPAQG
;
A
#
# COMPACT_ATOMS: atom_id res chain seq x y z
N MET A 1 33.63 -1.14 -21.08
CA MET A 1 32.33 -0.42 -21.08
C MET A 1 31.24 -1.45 -21.34
N THR A 2 30.93 -2.37 -20.41
CA THR A 2 29.99 -2.28 -19.27
C THR A 2 28.55 -1.97 -19.66
N LEU A 3 27.86 -2.95 -20.26
CA LEU A 3 26.41 -2.96 -20.46
C LEU A 3 25.77 -4.34 -20.25
N ASP A 4 26.41 -5.25 -19.50
CA ASP A 4 25.96 -6.66 -19.41
C ASP A 4 25.82 -7.24 -17.99
N ARG A 5 25.81 -6.39 -16.95
CA ARG A 5 25.61 -6.85 -15.55
C ARG A 5 24.27 -6.50 -14.91
N ALA A 6 23.42 -5.72 -15.58
CA ALA A 6 22.10 -5.36 -15.06
C ALA A 6 21.01 -6.40 -15.34
N ALA A 7 21.25 -7.35 -16.26
CA ALA A 7 20.26 -8.37 -16.65
C ALA A 7 20.23 -9.63 -15.75
N SER A 8 21.11 -9.71 -14.74
CA SER A 8 21.30 -10.92 -13.92
C SER A 8 20.94 -10.72 -12.44
N ALA A 9 20.28 -9.62 -12.08
CA ALA A 9 19.69 -9.51 -10.76
C ALA A 9 18.55 -10.54 -10.67
N PRO A 10 18.57 -11.48 -9.70
CA PRO A 10 17.46 -12.40 -9.53
C PRO A 10 16.20 -11.58 -9.32
N LEU A 11 15.14 -11.90 -10.07
CA LEU A 11 13.80 -11.35 -9.81
C LEU A 11 13.55 -11.52 -8.32
N LEU A 12 13.53 -10.40 -7.58
CA LEU A 12 13.15 -10.42 -6.18
C LEU A 12 11.74 -11.02 -6.15
N LEU A 13 11.66 -12.25 -5.64
CA LEU A 13 10.41 -12.92 -5.34
C LEU A 13 9.73 -12.05 -4.28
N VAL A 14 8.82 -11.20 -4.73
CA VAL A 14 7.92 -10.46 -3.86
C VAL A 14 7.21 -11.49 -3.00
N PRO A 15 7.43 -11.50 -1.67
CA PRO A 15 6.76 -12.45 -0.80
C PRO A 15 5.25 -12.24 -0.89
N SER A 16 4.52 -13.34 -1.05
CA SER A 16 3.06 -13.36 -1.01
C SER A 16 2.60 -13.27 0.45
N GLY A 17 2.55 -12.06 1.02
CA GLY A 17 2.06 -11.86 2.37
C GLY A 17 1.85 -10.39 2.74
N SER A 18 0.83 -10.13 3.54
CA SER A 18 0.53 -8.79 4.05
C SER A 18 1.69 -8.24 4.87
N ALA A 19 1.95 -6.93 4.74
CA ALA A 19 2.81 -6.22 5.68
C ALA A 19 2.26 -6.36 7.11
N ILE A 20 3.14 -6.64 8.09
CA ILE A 20 2.82 -6.75 9.52
C ILE A 20 2.36 -5.39 10.06
N ASN A 21 3.06 -4.33 9.66
CA ASN A 21 2.68 -2.95 9.93
C ASN A 21 2.90 -2.12 8.66
N PRO A 22 1.85 -1.87 7.85
CA PRO A 22 1.99 -1.11 6.61
C PRO A 22 2.44 0.35 6.87
N MET A 23 2.22 0.87 8.07
CA MET A 23 2.49 2.28 8.38
C MET A 23 3.90 2.55 8.93
N VAL A 24 4.77 1.53 9.00
CA VAL A 24 6.14 1.68 9.53
C VAL A 24 7.08 2.42 8.59
N LEU A 25 6.77 2.44 7.29
CA LEU A 25 7.52 3.21 6.31
C LEU A 25 6.96 4.64 6.26
N ASP A 26 7.86 5.62 6.24
CA ASP A 26 7.48 7.04 6.12
C ASP A 26 6.99 7.40 4.70
N ARG A 27 7.22 6.53 3.71
CA ARG A 27 6.77 6.73 2.34
C ARG A 27 5.26 6.50 2.20
N PRO A 28 4.55 7.34 1.44
CA PRO A 28 3.13 7.17 1.22
C PRO A 28 2.86 5.93 0.36
N MET A 29 1.97 5.08 0.85
CA MET A 29 1.48 3.91 0.10
C MET A 29 0.55 4.38 -1.02
N LEU A 30 0.86 3.97 -2.25
CA LEU A 30 0.00 4.20 -3.40
C LEU A 30 -1.18 3.22 -3.35
N LEU A 31 -2.39 3.78 -3.29
CA LEU A 31 -3.62 3.00 -3.28
C LEU A 31 -4.15 2.87 -4.71
N PRO A 32 -4.47 1.65 -5.19
CA PRO A 32 -5.17 1.49 -6.47
C PRO A 32 -6.63 1.89 -6.32
N VAL A 33 -7.08 2.83 -7.15
CA VAL A 33 -8.50 3.14 -7.35
C VAL A 33 -8.91 2.54 -8.69
N LEU A 34 -9.82 1.57 -8.67
CA LEU A 34 -10.25 0.87 -9.89
C LEU A 34 -11.55 1.49 -10.41
N ASP A 35 -11.64 1.60 -11.73
CA ASP A 35 -12.89 1.93 -12.42
C ASP A 35 -13.68 0.67 -12.81
N THR A 36 -14.89 0.87 -13.32
CA THR A 36 -15.77 -0.22 -13.78
C THR A 36 -15.13 -1.02 -14.92
N ASN A 37 -14.51 -0.35 -15.90
CA ASN A 37 -13.93 -1.00 -17.06
C ASN A 37 -12.76 -1.94 -16.69
N ALA A 38 -11.89 -1.55 -15.76
CA ALA A 38 -10.80 -2.41 -15.28
C ALA A 38 -11.34 -3.68 -14.61
N LEU A 39 -12.40 -3.57 -13.79
CA LEU A 39 -13.02 -4.74 -13.16
C LEU A 39 -13.66 -5.69 -14.17
N LEU A 40 -14.41 -5.14 -15.13
CA LEU A 40 -15.07 -5.92 -16.18
C LEU A 40 -14.05 -6.67 -17.04
N VAL A 41 -12.96 -6.00 -17.43
CA VAL A 41 -11.90 -6.62 -18.21
C VAL A 41 -11.18 -7.69 -17.41
N GLU A 42 -10.86 -7.44 -16.15
CA GLU A 42 -10.19 -8.44 -15.31
C GLU A 42 -11.05 -9.69 -15.13
N ALA A 43 -12.35 -9.54 -14.85
CA ALA A 43 -13.26 -10.68 -14.71
C ALA A 43 -13.33 -11.52 -16.01
N CYS A 44 -13.48 -10.88 -17.17
CA CYS A 44 -13.49 -11.58 -18.45
C CYS A 44 -12.12 -12.20 -18.79
N SER A 45 -11.02 -11.52 -18.50
CA SER A 45 -9.66 -12.01 -18.70
C SER A 45 -9.38 -13.26 -17.84
N LEU A 46 -9.82 -13.25 -16.59
CA LEU A 46 -9.69 -14.39 -15.67
C LEU A 46 -10.44 -15.62 -16.17
N VAL A 47 -11.65 -15.45 -16.69
CA VAL A 47 -12.38 -16.57 -17.32
C VAL A 47 -11.62 -17.10 -18.53
N LYS A 48 -11.18 -16.20 -19.42
CA LYS A 48 -10.48 -16.57 -20.67
C LYS A 48 -9.14 -17.27 -20.42
N HIS A 49 -8.45 -16.92 -19.35
CA HIS A 49 -7.13 -17.47 -18.99
C HIS A 49 -7.16 -18.46 -17.82
N ALA A 50 -8.34 -19.00 -17.49
CA ALA A 50 -8.53 -20.01 -16.44
C ALA A 50 -7.94 -19.62 -15.07
N GLY A 51 -8.12 -18.35 -14.68
CA GLY A 51 -7.76 -17.85 -13.34
C GLY A 51 -6.26 -17.68 -13.07
N ARG A 52 -5.40 -17.70 -14.11
CA ARG A 52 -3.94 -17.74 -13.92
C ARG A 52 -3.32 -16.47 -13.32
N GLN A 53 -3.97 -15.30 -13.38
CA GLN A 53 -3.43 -14.05 -12.85
C GLN A 53 -4.55 -13.11 -12.38
N ASP A 54 -5.02 -13.28 -11.14
CA ASP A 54 -5.91 -12.33 -10.48
C ASP A 54 -5.09 -11.19 -9.86
N ARG A 55 -5.02 -10.07 -10.59
CA ARG A 55 -4.25 -8.89 -10.22
C ARG A 55 -4.92 -8.13 -9.08
N VAL A 56 -6.24 -8.12 -9.04
CA VAL A 56 -7.01 -7.40 -8.00
C VAL A 56 -6.82 -8.07 -6.64
N THR A 57 -6.98 -9.39 -6.58
CA THR A 57 -6.72 -10.17 -5.36
C THR A 57 -5.25 -10.11 -4.98
N ALA A 58 -4.33 -10.19 -5.95
CA ALA A 58 -2.91 -10.06 -5.68
C ALA A 58 -2.56 -8.69 -5.05
N LEU A 59 -3.18 -7.59 -5.52
CA LEU A 59 -2.97 -6.24 -4.99
C LEU A 59 -3.42 -6.18 -3.53
N ALA A 60 -4.63 -6.66 -3.26
CA ALA A 60 -5.17 -6.72 -1.91
C ALA A 60 -4.31 -7.58 -0.97
N ALA A 61 -3.81 -8.72 -1.44
CA ALA A 61 -3.04 -9.67 -0.65
C ALA A 61 -1.67 -9.12 -0.16
N THR A 62 -1.11 -8.10 -0.82
CA THR A 62 0.12 -7.43 -0.35
C THR A 62 -0.07 -6.69 0.98
N GLY A 63 -1.32 -6.36 1.33
CA GLY A 63 -1.64 -5.49 2.47
C GLY A 63 -1.16 -4.04 2.31
N ARG A 64 -0.55 -3.70 1.15
CA ARG A 64 -0.05 -2.36 0.87
C ARG A 64 -0.72 -1.65 -0.30
N ALA A 65 -1.38 -2.39 -1.18
CA ALA A 65 -2.11 -1.87 -2.32
C ALA A 65 -3.57 -2.34 -2.29
N THR A 66 -4.28 -2.13 -1.17
CA THR A 66 -5.70 -2.46 -1.07
C THR A 66 -6.49 -1.67 -2.14
N PRO A 67 -7.23 -2.36 -3.03
CA PRO A 67 -8.00 -1.71 -4.08
C PRO A 67 -9.30 -1.09 -3.56
N TYR A 68 -9.57 0.13 -3.99
CA TYR A 68 -10.76 0.91 -3.67
C TYR A 68 -11.57 1.22 -4.93
N VAL A 69 -12.89 1.30 -4.79
CA VAL A 69 -13.81 1.68 -5.86
C VAL A 69 -14.89 2.63 -5.34
N ALA A 70 -15.42 3.47 -6.21
CA ALA A 70 -16.52 4.37 -5.86
C ALA A 70 -17.84 3.60 -5.72
N ALA A 71 -18.79 4.15 -4.96
CA ALA A 71 -20.06 3.48 -4.64
C ALA A 71 -20.94 3.10 -5.84
N HIS A 72 -20.81 3.79 -6.98
CA HIS A 72 -21.58 3.49 -8.19
C HIS A 72 -21.02 2.29 -8.98
N VAL A 73 -19.71 2.01 -8.85
CA VAL A 73 -19.00 1.00 -9.66
C VAL A 73 -19.67 -0.37 -9.61
N PRO A 74 -20.09 -0.93 -8.45
CA PRO A 74 -20.77 -2.23 -8.45
C PRO A 74 -22.05 -2.27 -9.30
N GLY A 75 -22.85 -1.19 -9.29
CA GLY A 75 -24.07 -1.12 -10.10
C GLY A 75 -23.76 -1.04 -11.59
N GLU A 76 -22.75 -0.26 -11.96
CA GLU A 76 -22.30 -0.13 -13.36
C GLU A 76 -21.70 -1.45 -13.89
N VAL A 77 -20.98 -2.20 -13.05
CA VAL A 77 -20.52 -3.55 -13.37
C VAL A 77 -21.71 -4.45 -13.72
N ASP A 78 -22.78 -4.42 -12.95
CA ASP A 78 -23.98 -5.23 -13.20
C ASP A 78 -24.66 -4.85 -14.53
N GLU A 79 -24.71 -3.55 -14.86
CA GLU A 79 -25.28 -3.04 -16.11
C GLU A 79 -24.46 -3.39 -17.35
N HIS A 80 -23.13 -3.46 -17.24
CA HIS A 80 -22.23 -3.57 -18.39
C HIS A 80 -21.58 -4.95 -18.57
N LEU A 81 -21.70 -5.86 -17.60
CA LEU A 81 -21.08 -7.18 -17.65
C LEU A 81 -21.49 -8.00 -18.87
N ALA A 82 -22.78 -8.04 -19.22
CA ALA A 82 -23.27 -8.82 -20.36
C ALA A 82 -22.62 -8.38 -21.69
N LYS A 83 -22.50 -7.06 -21.87
CA LYS A 83 -21.86 -6.46 -23.05
C LYS A 83 -20.37 -6.79 -23.10
N MET A 84 -19.66 -6.68 -21.97
CA MET A 84 -18.23 -6.98 -21.92
C MET A 84 -17.94 -8.47 -22.10
N ALA A 85 -18.75 -9.34 -21.50
CA ALA A 85 -18.63 -10.79 -21.65
C ALA A 85 -18.79 -11.22 -23.12
N ALA A 86 -19.77 -10.64 -23.83
CA ALA A 86 -19.95 -10.85 -25.25
C ALA A 86 -18.72 -10.39 -26.07
N HIS A 87 -18.15 -9.23 -25.73
CA HIS A 87 -16.94 -8.72 -26.41
C HIS A 87 -15.72 -9.63 -26.22
N PHE A 88 -15.55 -10.22 -25.04
CA PHE A 88 -14.44 -11.13 -24.73
C PHE A 88 -14.69 -12.59 -25.17
N GLU A 89 -15.88 -12.88 -25.71
CA GLU A 89 -16.36 -14.21 -26.08
C GLU A 89 -16.38 -15.20 -24.90
N VAL A 90 -16.78 -14.71 -23.72
CA VAL A 90 -16.89 -15.51 -22.49
C VAL A 90 -18.34 -15.60 -22.01
N PRO A 91 -18.74 -16.71 -21.36
CA PRO A 91 -20.07 -16.79 -20.77
C PRO A 91 -20.23 -15.80 -19.61
N GLU A 92 -21.22 -14.91 -19.70
CA GLU A 92 -21.52 -13.91 -18.66
C GLU A 92 -21.63 -14.52 -17.26
N ARG A 93 -22.32 -15.66 -17.12
CA ARG A 93 -22.44 -16.37 -15.84
C ARG A 93 -21.10 -16.77 -15.23
N GLN A 94 -20.10 -17.09 -16.06
CA GLN A 94 -18.76 -17.42 -15.57
C GLN A 94 -18.02 -16.15 -15.14
N ALA A 95 -18.13 -15.06 -15.92
CA ALA A 95 -17.53 -13.78 -15.57
C ALA A 95 -18.12 -13.22 -14.27
N ARG A 96 -19.45 -13.27 -14.11
CA ARG A 96 -20.17 -12.93 -12.87
C ARG A 96 -19.63 -13.73 -11.70
N ARG A 97 -19.56 -15.06 -11.82
CA ARG A 97 -19.07 -15.93 -10.75
C ARG A 97 -17.64 -15.56 -10.32
N VAL A 98 -16.75 -15.29 -11.27
CA VAL A 98 -15.38 -14.86 -10.97
C VAL A 98 -15.39 -13.51 -10.25
N LEU A 99 -16.21 -12.57 -10.72
CA LEU A 99 -16.32 -11.25 -10.11
C LEU A 99 -16.80 -11.35 -8.66
N ASP A 100 -17.88 -12.08 -8.38
CA ASP A 100 -18.46 -12.20 -7.03
C ASP A 100 -17.56 -13.00 -6.06
N GLN A 101 -16.86 -14.02 -6.55
CA GLN A 101 -16.11 -14.96 -5.70
C GLN A 101 -14.64 -14.57 -5.50
N GLN A 102 -14.03 -13.88 -6.46
CA GLN A 102 -12.60 -13.59 -6.46
C GLN A 102 -12.34 -12.09 -6.39
N VAL A 103 -12.96 -11.30 -7.28
CA VAL A 103 -12.62 -9.89 -7.46
C VAL A 103 -13.28 -9.00 -6.39
N LEU A 104 -14.61 -8.99 -6.29
CA LEU A 104 -15.35 -8.11 -5.39
C LEU A 104 -14.96 -8.27 -3.91
N PRO A 105 -14.74 -9.49 -3.37
CA PRO A 105 -14.34 -9.64 -1.96
C PRO A 105 -13.02 -8.95 -1.61
N ALA A 106 -12.14 -8.71 -2.60
CA ALA A 106 -10.88 -8.01 -2.42
C ALA A 106 -11.03 -6.47 -2.45
N LEU A 107 -12.19 -5.94 -2.85
CA LEU A 107 -12.44 -4.51 -3.04
C LEU A 107 -13.06 -3.84 -1.81
N ARG A 108 -12.75 -2.55 -1.66
CA ARG A 108 -13.41 -1.64 -0.71
C ARG A 108 -14.21 -0.60 -1.47
N VAL A 109 -15.53 -0.61 -1.28
CA VAL A 109 -16.46 0.35 -1.87
C VAL A 109 -16.59 1.56 -0.96
N VAL A 110 -16.27 2.74 -1.47
CA VAL A 110 -16.33 4.00 -0.72
C VAL A 110 -17.46 4.87 -1.23
N ASP A 111 -18.34 5.28 -0.32
CA ASP A 111 -19.44 6.21 -0.61
C ASP A 111 -19.00 7.63 -0.24
N LEU A 112 -18.93 8.50 -1.24
CA LEU A 112 -18.52 9.89 -1.08
C LEU A 112 -19.73 10.81 -1.01
N GLU A 113 -19.57 11.94 -0.35
CA GLU A 113 -20.61 12.95 -0.31
C GLU A 113 -20.50 13.88 -1.51
N ILE A 114 -21.61 14.53 -1.87
CA ILE A 114 -21.67 15.50 -2.99
C ILE A 114 -20.51 16.51 -2.91
N ARG A 115 -20.17 16.98 -1.70
CA ARG A 115 -19.08 17.94 -1.48
C ARG A 115 -17.70 17.44 -1.94
N ASP A 116 -17.46 16.14 -1.89
CA ASP A 116 -16.16 15.55 -2.28
C ASP A 116 -15.97 15.58 -3.81
N HIS A 117 -17.07 15.60 -4.56
CA HIS A 117 -17.04 15.72 -6.02
C HIS A 117 -16.83 17.16 -6.51
N LEU A 118 -16.86 18.15 -5.61
CA LEU A 118 -16.78 19.57 -5.97
C LEU A 118 -15.34 20.09 -6.05
N SER A 119 -14.34 19.22 -5.88
CA SER A 119 -12.93 19.60 -5.92
C SER A 119 -12.53 20.18 -7.28
N PRO A 120 -11.51 21.06 -7.32
CA PRO A 120 -11.03 21.62 -8.58
C PRO A 120 -10.59 20.56 -9.58
N GLN A 121 -9.99 19.45 -9.15
CA GLN A 121 -9.53 18.40 -10.06
C GLN A 121 -10.73 17.64 -10.67
N THR A 122 -11.69 17.21 -9.84
CA THR A 122 -12.92 16.51 -10.30
C THR A 122 -13.77 17.38 -11.23
N ARG A 123 -13.82 18.70 -11.03
CA ARG A 123 -14.54 19.63 -11.93
C ARG A 123 -14.08 19.59 -13.38
N HIS A 124 -12.84 19.17 -13.67
CA HIS A 124 -12.37 19.06 -15.05
C HIS A 124 -13.02 17.89 -15.79
N ILE A 125 -13.33 16.81 -15.07
CA ILE A 125 -14.00 15.62 -15.59
C ILE A 125 -15.49 15.88 -15.82
N LEU A 126 -16.10 16.77 -15.04
CA LEU A 126 -17.50 17.17 -15.22
C LEU A 126 -17.75 18.05 -16.47
N ARG A 127 -16.74 18.36 -17.29
CA ARG A 127 -16.88 19.21 -18.47
C ARG A 127 -17.51 18.45 -19.64
N ILE A 128 -18.83 18.57 -19.79
CA ILE A 128 -19.63 17.84 -20.79
C ILE A 128 -19.91 18.57 -22.10
N ASP A 129 -19.36 19.77 -22.31
CA ASP A 129 -19.71 20.59 -23.47
C ASP A 129 -19.51 19.82 -24.79
N ARG A 130 -20.62 19.70 -25.53
CA ARG A 130 -20.67 18.95 -26.78
C ARG A 130 -20.03 19.70 -27.94
N GLU A 131 -19.81 21.00 -27.80
CA GLU A 131 -19.08 21.82 -28.76
C GLU A 131 -17.57 21.79 -28.50
N MET A 132 -17.14 21.37 -27.30
CA MET A 132 -15.72 21.19 -27.01
C MET A 132 -15.14 19.98 -27.77
N PRO A 133 -13.88 20.10 -28.27
CA PRO A 133 -13.12 18.99 -28.81
C PRO A 133 -13.09 17.81 -27.84
N LEU A 134 -13.16 16.57 -28.36
CA LEU A 134 -13.21 15.34 -27.56
C LEU A 134 -12.10 15.27 -26.48
N LYS A 135 -10.92 15.82 -26.78
CA LYS A 135 -9.78 15.89 -25.86
C LYS A 135 -10.00 16.73 -24.59
N TYR A 136 -11.00 17.61 -24.59
CA TYR A 136 -11.36 18.46 -23.46
C TYR A 136 -12.72 18.11 -22.86
N ARG A 137 -13.42 17.12 -23.43
CA ARG A 137 -14.67 16.60 -22.92
C ARG A 137 -14.37 15.52 -21.88
N GLY A 138 -14.95 15.68 -20.70
CA GLY A 138 -14.96 14.65 -19.67
C GLY A 138 -16.27 13.87 -19.65
N ASP A 139 -16.33 12.88 -18.77
CA ASP A 139 -17.49 12.04 -18.53
C ASP A 139 -17.94 12.19 -17.06
N PRO A 140 -19.18 12.63 -16.78
CA PRO A 140 -19.68 12.72 -15.41
C PRO A 140 -19.64 11.40 -14.65
N ASP A 141 -19.72 10.27 -15.34
CA ASP A 141 -19.71 8.94 -14.72
C ASP A 141 -18.33 8.60 -14.13
N ASP A 142 -17.26 9.23 -14.63
CA ASP A 142 -15.89 9.11 -14.12
C ASP A 142 -15.58 10.01 -12.91
N ALA A 143 -16.43 11.02 -12.66
CA ALA A 143 -16.20 12.01 -11.61
C ALA A 143 -16.12 11.40 -10.20
N PRO A 144 -16.92 10.38 -9.83
CA PRO A 144 -16.78 9.73 -8.52
C PRO A 144 -15.47 8.95 -8.36
N THR A 145 -14.95 8.35 -9.42
CA THR A 145 -13.66 7.64 -9.40
C THR A 145 -12.50 8.62 -9.16
N MET A 146 -12.53 9.77 -9.82
CA MET A 146 -11.55 10.85 -9.57
C MET A 146 -11.69 11.45 -8.17
N ALA A 147 -12.92 11.72 -7.73
CA ALA A 147 -13.17 12.24 -6.38
C ALA A 147 -12.64 11.27 -5.32
N LEU A 148 -12.79 9.97 -5.52
CA LEU A 148 -12.26 8.94 -4.64
C LEU A 148 -10.73 8.93 -4.62
N ALA A 149 -10.11 9.04 -5.80
CA ALA A 149 -8.67 9.16 -5.92
C ALA A 149 -8.17 10.38 -5.13
N GLU A 150 -8.71 11.56 -5.37
CA GLU A 150 -8.33 12.78 -4.66
C GLU A 150 -8.54 12.68 -3.13
N PHE A 151 -9.65 12.05 -2.72
CA PHE A 151 -9.99 11.84 -1.32
C PHE A 151 -8.96 10.95 -0.60
N LEU A 152 -8.56 9.84 -1.24
CA LEU A 152 -7.63 8.86 -0.67
C LEU A 152 -6.14 9.10 -1.01
N GLY A 153 -5.86 10.11 -1.85
CA GLY A 153 -4.55 10.43 -2.39
C GLY A 153 -3.41 10.47 -1.36
N PRO A 154 -2.16 10.17 -1.76
CA PRO A 154 -1.74 9.77 -3.11
C PRO A 154 -2.20 8.36 -3.52
N CYS A 155 -2.64 8.22 -4.77
CA CYS A 155 -3.22 6.99 -5.32
C CYS A 155 -3.02 6.92 -6.84
N VAL A 156 -3.25 5.74 -7.41
CA VAL A 156 -3.15 5.50 -8.85
C VAL A 156 -4.50 5.02 -9.34
N ILE A 157 -5.03 5.69 -10.36
CA ILE A 157 -6.25 5.25 -11.05
C ILE A 157 -5.86 4.15 -12.02
N VAL A 158 -6.47 2.98 -11.86
CA VAL A 158 -6.30 1.83 -12.76
C VAL A 158 -7.56 1.74 -13.61
N THR A 159 -7.41 2.06 -14.88
CA THR A 159 -8.53 2.26 -15.81
C THR A 159 -8.12 1.88 -17.23
N GLN A 160 -9.10 1.53 -18.05
CA GLN A 160 -8.95 1.48 -19.51
C GLN A 160 -9.60 2.67 -20.22
N ASP A 161 -10.23 3.57 -19.47
CA ASP A 161 -10.87 4.73 -20.04
C ASP A 161 -9.83 5.77 -20.46
N SER A 162 -9.97 6.22 -21.70
CA SER A 162 -9.20 7.32 -22.26
C SER A 162 -9.46 8.65 -21.55
N VAL A 163 -10.60 8.85 -20.89
CA VAL A 163 -10.96 10.11 -20.20
C VAL A 163 -9.88 10.50 -19.19
N PHE A 164 -9.51 9.60 -18.27
CA PHE A 164 -8.47 9.85 -17.28
C PHE A 164 -7.10 10.11 -17.91
N SER A 165 -6.77 9.42 -19.01
CA SER A 165 -5.52 9.63 -19.73
C SER A 165 -5.45 10.99 -20.41
N ARG A 166 -6.55 11.46 -21.01
CA ARG A 166 -6.63 12.78 -21.65
C ARG A 166 -6.41 13.93 -20.66
N PHE A 167 -6.83 13.74 -19.41
CA PHE A 167 -6.61 14.72 -18.33
C PHE A 167 -5.31 14.49 -17.53
N GLY A 168 -4.50 13.48 -17.88
CA GLY A 168 -3.20 13.22 -17.24
C GLY A 168 -3.29 12.55 -15.88
N PHE A 169 -4.39 11.87 -15.57
CA PHE A 169 -4.61 11.21 -14.28
C PHE A 169 -4.34 9.69 -14.31
N ALA A 170 -4.27 9.08 -15.50
CA ALA A 170 -4.00 7.65 -15.65
C ALA A 170 -3.34 7.33 -17.00
N VAL A 171 -2.80 6.13 -17.11
CA VAL A 171 -2.37 5.53 -18.38
C VAL A 171 -3.44 4.51 -18.80
N ILE A 172 -3.77 4.46 -20.10
CA ILE A 172 -4.80 3.56 -20.65
C ILE A 172 -4.41 2.07 -20.46
N GLU A 173 -3.11 1.78 -20.44
CA GLU A 173 -2.59 0.43 -20.27
C GLU A 173 -2.61 -0.02 -18.80
N TRP A 174 -3.75 -0.54 -18.38
CA TRP A 174 -3.98 -0.91 -16.97
C TRP A 174 -3.11 -2.09 -16.48
N ILE A 175 -2.76 -3.05 -17.35
CA ILE A 175 -2.00 -4.26 -16.96
C ILE A 175 -0.58 -3.90 -16.47
N PRO A 176 0.24 -3.15 -17.23
CA PRO A 176 1.53 -2.67 -16.74
C PRO A 176 1.42 -1.87 -15.45
N VAL A 177 0.42 -0.99 -15.34
CA VAL A 177 0.19 -0.18 -14.13
C VAL A 177 -0.08 -1.07 -12.91
N ALA A 178 -0.98 -2.04 -13.04
CA ALA A 178 -1.28 -2.99 -11.96
C ALA A 178 -0.06 -3.85 -11.60
N GLN A 179 0.75 -4.27 -12.57
CA GLN A 179 1.98 -5.02 -12.33
C GLN A 179 3.04 -4.19 -11.61
N SER A 180 3.23 -2.93 -12.01
CA SER A 180 4.13 -1.99 -11.35
C SER A 180 3.69 -1.74 -9.90
N LEU A 181 2.39 -1.54 -9.67
CA LEU A 181 1.82 -1.40 -8.33
C LEU A 181 2.02 -2.65 -7.47
N LEU A 182 1.78 -3.84 -8.02
CA LEU A 182 2.03 -5.12 -7.34
C LEU A 182 3.48 -5.26 -6.90
N ARG A 183 4.42 -4.95 -7.81
CA ARG A 183 5.86 -5.00 -7.55
C ARG A 183 6.26 -3.99 -6.48
N LEU A 184 5.81 -2.75 -6.60
CA LEU A 184 6.08 -1.68 -5.65
C LEU A 184 5.53 -2.02 -4.25
N ALA A 185 4.27 -2.44 -4.15
CA ALA A 185 3.66 -2.87 -2.90
C ALA A 185 4.40 -4.04 -2.25
N GLY A 186 4.88 -4.98 -3.07
CA GLY A 186 5.71 -6.11 -2.64
C GLY A 186 7.05 -5.71 -2.02
N LEU A 187 7.78 -4.82 -2.70
CA LEU A 187 9.05 -4.27 -2.20
C LEU A 187 8.83 -3.54 -0.88
N GLU A 188 7.80 -2.70 -0.81
CA GLU A 188 7.48 -1.96 0.41
C GLU A 188 7.01 -2.85 1.56
N ALA A 189 6.24 -3.90 1.30
CA ALA A 189 5.80 -4.84 2.32
C ALA A 189 7.00 -5.58 2.93
N THR A 190 7.95 -5.97 2.08
CA THR A 190 9.20 -6.60 2.49
C THR A 190 10.03 -5.67 3.37
N ALA A 191 10.21 -4.41 2.94
CA ALA A 191 10.93 -3.40 3.71
C ALA A 191 10.26 -3.09 5.06
N ALA A 192 8.93 -2.96 5.07
CA ALA A 192 8.16 -2.74 6.29
C ALA A 192 8.34 -3.89 7.29
N ASN A 193 8.23 -5.13 6.83
CA ASN A 193 8.42 -6.31 7.68
C ASN A 193 9.84 -6.37 8.24
N ALA A 194 10.86 -6.08 7.41
CA ALA A 194 12.25 -6.04 7.87
C ALA A 194 12.46 -5.02 9.00
N LEU A 195 11.89 -3.81 8.88
CA LEU A 195 11.99 -2.78 9.93
C LEU A 195 11.33 -3.22 11.25
N VAL A 196 10.17 -3.88 11.18
CA VAL A 196 9.51 -4.42 12.37
C VAL A 196 10.38 -5.47 13.06
N PHE A 197 11.01 -6.37 12.29
CA PHE A 197 11.92 -7.37 12.86
C PHE A 197 13.19 -6.76 13.44
N ILE A 198 13.76 -5.72 12.80
CA ILE A 198 14.92 -4.99 13.31
C ILE A 198 14.57 -4.30 14.63
N ASP A 199 13.44 -3.58 14.70
CA ASP A 199 12.97 -2.93 15.94
C ASP A 199 12.74 -3.97 17.05
N LEU A 200 12.08 -5.09 16.74
CA LEU A 200 11.88 -6.17 17.71
C LEU A 200 13.21 -6.74 18.22
N ALA A 201 14.16 -7.01 17.32
CA ALA A 201 15.47 -7.49 17.68
C ALA A 201 16.18 -6.47 18.59
N LEU A 202 16.18 -5.19 18.21
CA LEU A 202 16.82 -4.12 18.97
C LEU A 202 16.20 -3.99 20.38
N ARG A 203 14.87 -4.09 20.50
CA ARG A 203 14.17 -4.09 21.80
C ARG A 203 14.55 -5.30 22.65
N LEU A 204 14.64 -6.49 22.06
CA LEU A 204 15.04 -7.70 22.78
C LEU A 204 16.49 -7.62 23.26
N PHE A 205 17.41 -7.19 22.39
CA PHE A 205 18.81 -6.98 22.77
C PHE A 205 18.97 -5.87 23.81
N GLY A 206 18.27 -4.74 23.64
CA GLY A 206 18.27 -3.61 24.56
C GLY A 206 17.72 -3.99 25.94
N ALA A 207 16.61 -4.74 25.99
CA ALA A 207 16.06 -5.26 27.24
C ALA A 207 17.02 -6.25 27.91
N GLY A 208 17.70 -7.10 27.14
CA GLY A 208 18.75 -7.99 27.63
C GLY A 208 19.94 -7.23 28.23
N ALA A 209 20.45 -6.24 27.51
CA ALA A 209 21.54 -5.38 27.97
C ALA A 209 21.16 -4.58 29.22
N HIS A 210 19.95 -3.99 29.25
CA HIS A 210 19.46 -3.26 30.41
C HIS A 210 19.34 -4.17 31.65
N ARG A 211 18.82 -5.39 31.50
CA ARG A 211 18.76 -6.36 32.60
C ARG A 211 20.14 -6.75 33.11
N LEU A 212 21.13 -6.89 32.22
CA LEU A 212 22.52 -7.13 32.62
C LEU A 212 23.11 -5.94 33.38
N VAL A 213 22.84 -4.70 32.95
CA VAL A 213 23.28 -3.49 33.64
C VAL A 213 22.63 -3.36 35.03
N VAL A 214 21.32 -3.62 35.16
CA VAL A 214 20.63 -3.60 36.44
C VAL A 214 21.14 -4.70 37.38
N LEU A 215 21.42 -5.89 36.85
CA LEU A 215 22.03 -6.99 37.62
C LEU A 215 23.44 -6.62 38.10
N ALA A 216 24.24 -5.99 37.23
CA ALA A 216 25.57 -5.47 37.56
C ALA A 216 25.52 -4.41 38.66
N ALA A 217 24.56 -3.49 38.59
CA ALA A 217 24.39 -2.44 39.59
C ALA A 217 23.94 -3.00 40.96
N ARG A 218 23.13 -4.06 40.97
CA ARG A 218 22.65 -4.69 42.21
C ARG A 218 23.63 -5.67 42.85
N ASN A 219 24.50 -6.29 42.05
CA ASN A 219 25.46 -7.29 42.52
C ASN A 219 26.84 -7.09 41.85
N PRO A 220 27.59 -6.03 42.21
CA PRO A 220 28.80 -5.62 41.49
C PRO A 220 29.91 -6.67 41.53
N LEU A 221 30.13 -7.35 42.67
CA LEU A 221 31.20 -8.34 42.85
C LEU A 221 31.03 -9.64 42.04
N PRO A 222 29.88 -10.35 42.07
CA PRO A 222 29.72 -11.53 41.24
C PRO A 222 29.62 -11.17 39.75
N THR A 223 29.15 -9.96 39.42
CA THR A 223 29.06 -9.52 38.02
C THR A 223 30.44 -9.21 37.45
N THR A 224 31.32 -8.55 38.21
CA THR A 224 32.72 -8.35 37.79
C THR A 224 33.47 -9.68 37.68
N ALA A 225 33.24 -10.63 38.59
CA ALA A 225 33.83 -11.97 38.50
C ALA A 225 33.32 -12.76 37.27
N ALA A 226 32.03 -12.68 36.96
CA ALA A 226 31.45 -13.33 35.78
C ALA A 226 31.94 -12.68 34.48
N VAL A 227 32.00 -11.35 34.42
CA VAL A 227 32.53 -10.62 33.25
C VAL A 227 34.02 -10.90 33.07
N ALA A 228 34.81 -10.91 34.15
CA ALA A 228 36.23 -11.25 34.11
C ALA A 228 36.44 -12.70 33.66
N GLY A 229 35.64 -13.65 34.16
CA GLY A 229 35.65 -15.04 33.73
C GLY A 229 35.29 -15.21 32.26
N LEU A 230 34.30 -14.46 31.77
CA LEU A 230 33.88 -14.47 30.36
C LEU A 230 34.96 -13.84 29.46
N LEU A 231 35.55 -12.71 29.86
CA LEU A 231 36.65 -12.07 29.16
C LEU A 231 37.89 -12.96 29.13
N TRP A 232 38.23 -13.61 30.25
CA TRP A 232 39.33 -14.56 30.33
C TRP A 232 39.08 -15.79 29.45
N TRP A 233 37.87 -16.34 29.47
CA TRP A 233 37.49 -17.44 28.59
C TRP A 233 37.54 -17.04 27.11
N CYS A 234 37.05 -15.84 26.77
CA CYS A 234 37.12 -15.26 25.42
C CYS A 234 38.57 -15.01 24.98
N TYR A 235 39.43 -14.56 25.89
CA TYR A 235 40.86 -14.38 25.65
C TYR A 235 41.52 -15.73 25.37
N ARG A 236 41.25 -16.75 26.20
CA ARG A 236 41.82 -18.09 26.06
C ARG A 236 41.37 -18.82 24.79
N ARG A 237 40.13 -18.58 24.35
CA ARG A 237 39.59 -19.08 23.06
C ARG A 237 40.06 -18.27 21.86
N GLY A 238 40.88 -17.23 22.06
CA GLY A 238 41.39 -16.37 21.00
C GLY A 238 40.34 -15.43 20.39
N TYR A 239 39.15 -15.29 20.99
CA TYR A 239 38.10 -14.41 20.49
C TYR A 239 38.45 -12.92 20.60
N LEU A 240 39.36 -12.56 21.51
CA LEU A 240 39.86 -11.19 21.70
C LEU A 240 41.14 -10.89 20.88
N ALA A 241 41.68 -11.84 20.12
CA ALA A 241 42.85 -11.61 19.28
C ALA A 241 42.51 -10.65 18.12
N ARG A 242 43.35 -9.64 17.91
CA ARG A 242 43.16 -8.58 16.89
C ARG A 242 42.92 -9.13 15.48
N ASP A 243 43.59 -10.23 15.12
CA ASP A 243 43.46 -10.87 13.81
C ASP A 243 42.16 -11.67 13.64
N ASN A 244 41.59 -12.18 14.74
CA ASN A 244 40.28 -12.83 14.72
C ASN A 244 39.16 -11.79 14.65
N TRP A 245 39.34 -10.63 15.29
CA TRP A 245 38.44 -9.49 15.15
C TRP A 245 38.44 -8.91 13.74
N ARG A 246 39.62 -8.71 13.13
CA ARG A 246 39.72 -8.27 11.73
C ARG A 246 39.09 -9.26 10.76
N ARG A 247 39.32 -10.57 10.92
CA ARG A 247 38.69 -11.61 10.08
C ARG A 247 37.18 -11.71 10.28
N ARG A 248 36.67 -11.41 11.48
CA ARG A 248 35.23 -11.40 11.75
C ARG A 248 34.57 -10.14 11.18
N LEU A 249 35.18 -8.98 11.36
CA LEU A 249 34.74 -7.73 10.74
C LEU A 249 34.81 -7.80 9.21
N SER A 250 35.84 -8.44 8.64
CA SER A 250 35.91 -8.61 7.18
C SER A 250 34.85 -9.57 6.67
N ARG A 251 34.57 -10.69 7.37
CA ARG A 251 33.45 -11.59 7.01
C ARG A 251 32.09 -10.94 7.16
N VAL A 252 31.91 -10.10 8.18
CA VAL A 252 30.69 -9.30 8.34
C VAL A 252 30.60 -8.29 7.20
N GLY A 253 31.69 -7.60 6.87
CA GLY A 253 31.79 -6.70 5.72
C GLY A 253 31.43 -7.37 4.40
N GLU A 254 32.07 -8.51 4.09
CA GLU A 254 31.81 -9.35 2.91
C GLU A 254 30.37 -9.88 2.87
N ALA A 255 29.76 -10.17 4.02
CA ALA A 255 28.36 -10.56 4.11
C ALA A 255 27.38 -9.37 4.00
N THR A 256 27.80 -8.15 4.32
CA THR A 256 26.98 -6.94 4.21
C THR A 256 26.99 -6.29 2.83
N VAL A 257 28.08 -6.43 2.07
CA VAL A 257 28.17 -5.93 0.68
C VAL A 257 27.01 -6.42 -0.20
N PRO A 258 26.70 -7.73 -0.28
CA PRO A 258 25.57 -8.20 -1.10
C PRO A 258 24.22 -7.70 -0.58
N LEU A 259 24.07 -7.44 0.72
CA LEU A 259 22.85 -6.87 1.27
C LEU A 259 22.69 -5.38 0.89
N LEU A 260 23.78 -4.62 0.86
CA LEU A 260 23.78 -3.23 0.41
C LEU A 260 23.51 -3.13 -1.09
N GLU A 261 24.09 -4.03 -1.89
CA GLU A 261 23.84 -4.10 -3.33
C GLU A 261 22.37 -4.45 -3.61
N LEU A 262 21.82 -5.48 -2.94
CA LEU A 262 20.40 -5.83 -3.02
C LEU A 262 19.50 -4.68 -2.58
N GLY A 263 19.86 -3.97 -1.50
CA GLY A 263 19.13 -2.79 -1.04
C GLY A 263 19.14 -1.66 -2.07
N SER A 264 20.29 -1.37 -2.67
CA SER A 264 20.41 -0.33 -3.71
C SER A 264 19.68 -0.68 -5.00
N ALA A 265 19.69 -1.95 -5.41
CA ALA A 265 18.93 -2.43 -6.55
C ALA A 265 17.42 -2.33 -6.30
N ALA A 266 16.95 -2.76 -5.12
CA ALA A 266 15.55 -2.64 -4.74
C ALA A 266 15.08 -1.18 -4.65
N MET A 267 15.94 -0.27 -4.17
CA MET A 267 15.64 1.17 -4.16
C MET A 267 15.56 1.75 -5.57
N THR A 268 16.44 1.33 -6.48
CA THR A 268 16.44 1.79 -7.87
C THR A 268 15.21 1.26 -8.62
N GLU A 269 14.85 -0.01 -8.40
CA GLU A 269 13.63 -0.62 -8.95
C GLU A 269 12.39 0.10 -8.42
N HIS A 270 12.31 0.34 -7.11
CA HIS A 270 11.20 1.09 -6.50
C HIS A 270 11.05 2.48 -7.13
N GLN A 271 12.16 3.23 -7.28
CA GLN A 271 12.14 4.56 -7.89
C GLN A 271 11.68 4.49 -9.36
N THR A 272 12.22 3.56 -10.15
CA THR A 272 11.88 3.40 -11.56
C THR A 272 10.40 3.07 -11.75
N LEU A 273 9.86 2.17 -10.92
CA LEU A 273 8.44 1.82 -10.94
C LEU A 273 7.57 3.01 -10.51
N SER A 274 7.97 3.71 -9.45
CA SER A 274 7.24 4.89 -8.97
C SER A 274 7.20 6.00 -10.02
N ASP A 275 8.30 6.26 -10.72
CA ASP A 275 8.40 7.30 -11.75
C ASP A 275 7.60 6.96 -13.01
N SER A 276 7.29 5.68 -13.22
CA SER A 276 6.44 5.22 -14.33
C SER A 276 4.94 5.38 -14.07
N LEU A 277 4.54 5.64 -12.82
CA LEU A 277 3.14 5.72 -12.43
C LEU A 277 2.64 7.17 -12.41
N LEU A 278 1.46 7.40 -12.96
CA LEU A 278 0.74 8.66 -12.78
C LEU A 278 -0.01 8.62 -11.46
N VAL A 279 0.41 9.46 -10.52
CA VAL A 279 -0.14 9.54 -9.17
C VAL A 279 -1.10 10.73 -9.09
N VAL A 280 -2.32 10.47 -8.63
CA VAL A 280 -3.26 11.51 -8.23
C VAL A 280 -2.87 11.99 -6.84
N GLU A 281 -2.35 13.21 -6.78
CA GLU A 281 -1.93 13.84 -5.54
C GLU A 281 -3.13 14.39 -4.76
N PRO A 282 -3.07 14.34 -3.42
CA PRO A 282 -4.12 14.92 -2.60
C PRO A 282 -4.18 16.45 -2.72
N PRO A 283 -5.32 17.08 -2.36
CA PRO A 283 -5.41 18.52 -2.18
C PRO A 283 -4.36 19.02 -1.19
N ALA A 284 -3.81 20.20 -1.48
CA ALA A 284 -2.79 20.87 -0.67
C ALA A 284 -3.21 21.09 0.80
N TYR A 285 -4.51 21.30 1.03
CA TYR A 285 -5.08 21.50 2.36
C TYR A 285 -6.17 20.45 2.61
N PRO A 286 -5.80 19.25 3.06
CA PRO A 286 -6.78 18.20 3.29
C PRO A 286 -7.66 18.48 4.50
N THR A 287 -8.93 18.10 4.42
CA THR A 287 -9.86 18.19 5.55
C THR A 287 -9.55 17.11 6.61
N SER A 288 -10.16 17.22 7.79
CA SER A 288 -10.03 16.19 8.84
C SER A 288 -10.58 14.84 8.38
N GLU A 289 -11.66 14.82 7.58
CA GLU A 289 -12.19 13.63 6.94
C GLU A 289 -11.17 13.00 5.98
N GLN A 290 -10.58 13.80 5.09
CA GLN A 290 -9.59 13.31 4.13
C GLN A 290 -8.35 12.74 4.84
N LEU A 291 -7.86 13.43 5.88
CA LEU A 291 -6.74 12.93 6.70
C LEU A 291 -7.08 11.58 7.37
N ALA A 292 -8.28 11.49 7.97
CA ALA A 292 -8.77 10.27 8.58
C ALA A 292 -8.88 9.12 7.57
N ALA A 293 -9.54 9.37 6.44
CA ALA A 293 -9.76 8.38 5.39
C ALA A 293 -8.44 7.86 4.81
N ARG A 294 -7.50 8.75 4.50
CA ARG A 294 -6.17 8.40 4.00
C ARG A 294 -5.37 7.53 4.96
N HIS A 295 -5.46 7.83 6.25
CA HIS A 295 -4.77 7.03 7.26
C HIS A 295 -5.41 5.65 7.39
N LEU A 296 -6.74 5.59 7.53
CA LEU A 296 -7.49 4.33 7.63
C LEU A 296 -7.28 3.44 6.40
N ALA A 297 -7.27 4.03 5.21
CA ALA A 297 -7.10 3.31 3.95
C ALA A 297 -5.76 2.59 3.84
N ARG A 298 -4.70 3.18 4.41
CA ARG A 298 -3.33 2.63 4.40
C ARG A 298 -3.02 1.76 5.60
N CYS A 299 -3.66 2.03 6.73
CA CYS A 299 -3.48 1.24 7.96
C CYS A 299 -4.05 -0.17 7.79
N GLY A 300 -5.09 -0.34 6.97
CA GLY A 300 -5.69 -1.64 6.67
C GLY A 300 -6.44 -2.29 7.85
N ARG A 301 -6.46 -1.64 9.02
CA ARG A 301 -7.20 -2.08 10.21
C ARG A 301 -8.13 -0.97 10.71
N PRO A 302 -9.28 -1.33 11.31
CA PRO A 302 -10.12 -0.36 12.00
C PRO A 302 -9.39 0.29 13.18
N LEU A 303 -9.62 1.57 13.40
CA LEU A 303 -9.04 2.33 14.52
C LEU A 303 -10.12 3.07 15.30
N THR A 304 -9.89 3.27 16.59
CA THR A 304 -10.69 4.19 17.39
C THR A 304 -10.35 5.65 17.03
N PRO A 305 -11.24 6.62 17.31
CA PRO A 305 -10.94 8.03 17.10
C PRO A 305 -9.70 8.51 17.86
N SER A 306 -9.43 7.96 19.05
CA SER A 306 -8.23 8.28 19.85
C SER A 306 -6.95 7.73 19.22
N GLU A 307 -6.95 6.47 18.78
CA GLU A 307 -5.79 5.89 18.08
C GLU A 307 -5.48 6.64 16.77
N LEU A 308 -6.53 7.05 16.05
CA LEU A 308 -6.38 7.83 14.83
C LEU A 308 -5.84 9.24 15.12
N CYS A 309 -6.34 9.90 16.17
CA CYS A 309 -5.82 11.19 16.66
C CYS A 309 -4.32 11.09 16.94
N ASP A 310 -3.89 10.09 17.72
CA ASP A 310 -2.46 9.88 18.03
C ASP A 310 -1.62 9.60 16.78
N ALA A 311 -2.18 8.86 15.83
CA ALA A 311 -1.49 8.54 14.58
C ALA A 311 -1.34 9.75 13.66
N LEU A 312 -2.35 10.62 13.59
CA LEU A 312 -2.30 11.88 12.85
C LEU A 312 -1.37 12.90 13.52
N ALA A 313 -1.36 12.96 14.86
CA ALA A 313 -0.45 13.80 15.63
C ALA A 313 1.03 13.45 15.39
N ARG A 314 1.36 12.15 15.30
CA ARG A 314 2.71 11.69 14.92
C ARG A 314 3.16 12.16 13.53
N ARG A 315 2.21 12.52 12.66
CA ARG A 315 2.45 13.06 11.32
C ARG A 315 2.34 14.59 11.25
N GLY A 316 2.25 15.25 12.40
CA GLY A 316 2.19 16.71 12.50
C GLY A 316 0.80 17.32 12.31
N HIS A 317 -0.26 16.52 12.29
CA HIS A 317 -1.64 17.02 12.17
C HIS A 317 -2.28 17.22 13.54
N THR A 318 -2.95 18.34 13.75
CA THR A 318 -3.63 18.68 15.01
C THR A 318 -5.16 18.57 14.84
N VAL A 319 -5.72 17.42 15.21
CA VAL A 319 -7.17 17.16 15.17
C VAL A 319 -7.56 16.41 16.45
N SER A 320 -8.67 16.80 17.11
CA SER A 320 -9.12 16.10 18.33
C SER A 320 -9.88 14.81 18.00
N ALA A 321 -9.86 13.85 18.93
CA ALA A 321 -10.57 12.58 18.80
C ALA A 321 -12.10 12.78 18.68
N GLU A 322 -12.68 13.75 19.39
CA GLU A 322 -14.10 14.07 19.34
C GLU A 322 -14.50 14.63 17.97
N ARG A 323 -13.64 15.46 17.38
CA ARG A 323 -13.84 15.98 16.03
C ARG A 323 -13.77 14.85 15.01
N LEU A 324 -12.73 14.02 15.07
CA LEU A 324 -12.59 12.84 14.20
C LEU A 324 -13.82 11.92 14.32
N LYS A 325 -14.29 11.66 15.54
CA LYS A 325 -15.48 10.84 15.76
C LYS A 325 -16.73 11.46 15.11
N ARG A 326 -16.96 12.76 15.31
CA ARG A 326 -18.10 13.46 14.72
C ARG A 326 -18.04 13.43 13.20
N ASP A 327 -16.88 13.76 12.65
CA ASP A 327 -16.62 13.82 11.22
C ASP A 327 -16.82 12.42 10.57
N MET A 328 -16.27 11.36 11.18
CA MET A 328 -16.45 9.98 10.71
C MET A 328 -17.87 9.45 10.87
N LEU A 329 -18.64 9.90 11.88
CA LEU A 329 -20.05 9.52 12.02
C LEU A 329 -20.95 10.25 11.02
N ALA A 330 -20.57 11.47 10.62
CA ALA A 330 -21.34 12.28 9.69
C ALA A 330 -21.11 11.86 8.23
N HIS A 331 -19.92 11.35 7.90
CA HIS A 331 -19.47 11.15 6.53
C HIS A 331 -19.60 9.69 6.05
N ARG A 332 -20.27 9.48 4.91
CA ARG A 332 -20.64 8.14 4.40
C ARG A 332 -19.48 7.21 4.04
N ALA A 333 -18.34 7.80 3.71
CA ALA A 333 -17.12 7.05 3.41
C ALA A 333 -16.66 6.14 4.58
N PHE A 334 -16.98 6.51 5.83
CA PHE A 334 -16.55 5.76 7.00
C PHE A 334 -17.60 4.73 7.42
N VAL A 335 -17.13 3.55 7.78
CA VAL A 335 -17.95 2.46 8.27
C VAL A 335 -17.55 2.14 9.70
N ARG A 336 -18.55 2.09 10.59
CA ARG A 336 -18.34 1.71 11.98
C ARG A 336 -18.24 0.19 12.10
N ALA A 337 -17.12 -0.27 12.64
CA ALA A 337 -16.90 -1.65 13.04
C ALA A 337 -17.31 -1.87 14.51
N PRO A 338 -17.47 -3.12 14.98
CA PRO A 338 -17.73 -3.39 16.39
C PRO A 338 -16.69 -2.73 17.31
N GLY A 339 -17.12 -2.08 18.39
CA GLY A 339 -16.21 -1.54 19.42
C GLY A 339 -15.71 -0.10 19.23
N ASP A 340 -16.54 0.84 18.76
CA ASP A 340 -16.16 2.25 18.47
C ASP A 340 -14.97 2.39 17.51
N LEU A 341 -14.76 1.38 16.68
CA LEU A 341 -13.75 1.32 15.64
C LEU A 341 -14.34 1.82 14.32
N PHE A 342 -13.51 2.48 13.52
CA PHE A 342 -13.87 3.00 12.21
C PHE A 342 -12.92 2.46 11.14
N THR A 343 -13.47 2.17 9.97
CA THR A 343 -12.74 1.81 8.76
C THR A 343 -13.26 2.62 7.56
N ILE A 344 -12.56 2.55 6.44
CA ILE A 344 -12.94 3.23 5.20
C ILE A 344 -13.59 2.24 4.23
N GLY A 345 -14.71 2.67 3.67
CA GLY A 345 -15.53 1.88 2.75
C GLY A 345 -16.10 0.62 3.38
N ARG A 346 -16.98 -0.04 2.63
CA ARG A 346 -17.53 -1.37 2.94
C ARG A 346 -16.90 -2.42 2.01
N PRO A 347 -16.86 -3.71 2.40
CA PRO A 347 -16.56 -4.77 1.44
C PRO A 347 -17.53 -4.67 0.26
N ALA A 348 -17.06 -4.85 -0.97
CA ALA A 348 -17.98 -5.01 -2.09
C ALA A 348 -18.79 -6.30 -1.89
N GLN A 349 -20.08 -6.24 -2.19
CA GLN A 349 -20.98 -7.40 -2.17
C GLN A 349 -21.28 -7.75 -3.62
N GLY A 350 -21.21 -9.03 -3.95
CA GLY A 350 -21.67 -9.59 -5.22
C GLY A 350 -23.12 -10.05 -5.16
#